data_AF-A0A1M7G266-F1
#
_entry.id   AF-A0A1M7G266-F1
#
_cell.length_a   1.000
_cell.length_b   1.000
_cell.length_c   1.000
_cell.angle_alpha   90.00
_cell.angle_beta   90.00
_cell.angle_gamma   90.00
#
_symmetry.space_group_name_H-M   'P 1'
#
loop_
_entity.id
_entity.type
_entity.pdbx_description
1 polymer ?
#
loop_
_entity_poly.entity_id
_entity_poly.type
_entity_poly.pdbx_seq_one_letter_code
_entity_poly.pdbx_strand_id
1 'polypeptide(L)'
;MALHEHEVDRRTLFRVGLGTAVAAVVGTELAFSGTAEAAPSAEFPWIIDCDSWGARPPSSPIQITGNTTNKIILHHMAFPNVTDYSREHAVQLAKDCQNLHMDTNGWADTGQHFTVSRGGYVLEGRHRSLETLDAGGHQVVSAHCPGENGNAIGIENEGTYITETPPEALLDSLVQLCVAVCRQFRLNAWDIFGHWDFRITDCPGIAFYAQFPTIRTRVLHELGVPSSAAPERRWPDIWRFVDSPVVQVGQYLLDNAGYALTANGVFGRDMNAALADFQTTHGIPVTPDATFDTATWEALAPPLDKHATGLPVTALQFMLVRKGYAEVTASGEFDHPTMKAVQSMQHLHGLTPNGKVDLSTWCAVVGGTVREAFCR
;
A
#
# COMPACT_ATOMS: atom_id res chain seq x y z
N MET A 1 5.60 5.09 35.87
CA MET A 1 5.07 4.40 37.08
C MET A 1 3.56 4.56 37.05
N ALA A 2 2.71 3.54 36.95
CA ALA A 2 2.88 2.10 37.10
C ALA A 2 2.05 1.38 36.02
N LEU A 3 2.52 0.19 35.67
CA LEU A 3 1.93 -0.75 34.72
C LEU A 3 0.66 -1.36 35.31
N HIS A 4 -0.41 -1.47 34.52
CA HIS A 4 -1.53 -2.34 34.82
C HIS A 4 -1.40 -3.60 33.96
N GLU A 5 -0.93 -4.68 34.59
CA GLU A 5 -1.01 -6.03 34.07
C GLU A 5 -2.48 -6.46 34.05
N HIS A 6 -2.94 -6.96 32.91
CA HIS A 6 -4.20 -7.70 32.81
C HIS A 6 -3.88 -9.18 32.59
N GLU A 7 -4.04 -9.91 33.68
CA GLU A 7 -3.98 -11.36 33.82
C GLU A 7 -5.05 -12.01 32.92
N VAL A 8 -4.63 -12.91 32.02
CA VAL A 8 -5.55 -13.69 31.16
C VAL A 8 -5.86 -15.01 31.83
N ASP A 9 -7.13 -15.16 32.20
CA ASP A 9 -7.74 -16.31 32.86
C ASP A 9 -7.63 -17.58 31.99
N ARG A 10 -7.03 -18.62 32.59
CA ARG A 10 -6.95 -19.98 32.05
C ARG A 10 -8.12 -20.78 32.60
N ARG A 11 -9.15 -21.06 31.78
CA ARG A 11 -9.97 -22.30 31.84
C ARG A 11 -11.11 -22.28 30.82
N THR A 12 -11.04 -23.14 29.81
CA THR A 12 -12.20 -23.94 29.40
C THR A 12 -11.70 -25.30 28.92
N LEU A 13 -12.17 -26.33 29.63
CA LEU A 13 -11.79 -27.73 29.52
C LEU A 13 -12.36 -28.41 28.28
N PHE A 14 -11.53 -29.25 27.65
CA PHE A 14 -11.93 -30.35 26.79
C PHE A 14 -12.73 -31.41 27.56
N ARG A 15 -13.81 -31.92 26.96
CA ARG A 15 -14.46 -33.20 27.30
C ARG A 15 -14.71 -33.98 26.02
N VAL A 16 -13.87 -34.98 25.73
CA VAL A 16 -14.22 -36.12 24.88
C VAL A 16 -13.60 -37.37 25.53
N GLY A 17 -14.43 -38.41 25.63
CA GLY A 17 -14.30 -39.52 26.58
C GLY A 17 -13.24 -40.58 26.28
N LEU A 18 -12.91 -41.30 27.34
CA LEU A 18 -12.08 -42.50 27.34
C LEU A 18 -12.73 -43.62 26.50
N GLY A 19 -12.01 -44.07 25.48
CA GLY A 19 -12.18 -45.38 24.85
C GLY A 19 -10.81 -46.05 24.81
N THR A 20 -10.63 -47.11 25.59
CA THR A 20 -9.42 -47.92 25.67
C THR A 20 -9.23 -48.72 24.39
N ALA A 21 -8.23 -48.34 23.58
CA ALA A 21 -7.61 -49.21 22.59
C ALA A 21 -6.09 -49.06 22.72
N VAL A 22 -5.42 -50.12 23.17
CA VAL A 22 -3.97 -50.25 23.15
C VAL A 22 -3.56 -50.45 21.69
N ALA A 23 -3.08 -49.40 21.04
CA ALA A 23 -2.39 -49.49 19.76
C ALA A 23 -0.93 -49.07 19.98
N ALA A 24 -0.03 -50.04 19.85
CA ALA A 24 1.40 -49.80 19.81
C ALA A 24 1.71 -48.93 18.58
N VAL A 25 1.97 -47.64 18.81
CA VAL A 25 2.51 -46.77 17.76
C VAL A 25 4.02 -46.98 17.78
N VAL A 26 4.46 -47.82 16.85
CA VAL A 26 5.86 -47.92 16.43
C VAL A 26 6.31 -46.51 16.06
N GLY A 27 7.39 -46.05 16.69
CA GLY A 27 8.00 -44.77 16.38
C GLY A 27 8.42 -44.73 14.92
N THR A 28 7.65 -44.03 14.11
CA THR A 28 8.19 -43.37 12.92
C THR A 28 8.54 -41.97 13.35
N GLU A 29 9.83 -41.69 13.49
CA GLU A 29 10.32 -40.33 13.32
C GLU A 29 9.73 -39.85 11.99
N LEU A 30 8.75 -38.95 12.06
CA LEU A 30 8.42 -38.09 10.93
C LEU A 30 9.64 -37.21 10.76
N ALA A 31 10.61 -37.72 10.00
CA ALA A 31 11.59 -36.89 9.34
C ALA A 31 10.78 -35.88 8.53
N PHE A 32 10.65 -34.65 9.05
CA PHE A 32 10.35 -33.51 8.20
C PHE A 32 11.40 -33.58 7.11
N SER A 33 11.00 -34.01 5.91
CA SER A 33 11.83 -33.91 4.73
C SER A 33 12.30 -32.47 4.70
N GLY A 34 13.61 -32.26 4.79
CA GLY A 34 14.20 -30.95 4.61
C GLY A 34 13.57 -30.33 3.36
N THR A 35 13.10 -29.10 3.50
CA THR A 35 12.60 -28.32 2.38
C THR A 35 13.63 -28.42 1.28
N ALA A 36 13.27 -29.07 0.16
CA ALA A 36 14.11 -29.06 -1.01
C ALA A 36 14.32 -27.59 -1.36
N GLU A 37 15.57 -27.14 -1.31
CA GLU A 37 15.98 -25.78 -1.67
C GLU A 37 15.44 -25.50 -3.07
N ALA A 38 14.65 -24.44 -3.20
CA ALA A 38 14.10 -24.09 -4.50
C ALA A 38 15.27 -23.61 -5.38
N ALA A 39 15.30 -24.04 -6.65
CA ALA A 39 16.31 -23.50 -7.56
C ALA A 39 16.11 -21.99 -7.71
N PRO A 40 17.17 -21.17 -7.77
CA PRO A 40 17.05 -19.74 -7.98
C PRO A 40 16.25 -19.41 -9.23
N SER A 41 15.49 -18.32 -9.21
CA SER A 41 14.71 -17.88 -10.38
C SER A 41 15.61 -17.64 -11.58
N ALA A 42 15.28 -18.28 -12.70
CA ALA A 42 15.96 -18.07 -13.97
C ALA A 42 15.56 -16.72 -14.62
N GLU A 43 14.34 -16.24 -14.34
CA GLU A 43 13.81 -15.00 -14.91
C GLU A 43 14.25 -13.76 -14.13
N PHE A 44 14.32 -13.87 -12.80
CA PHE A 44 14.73 -12.78 -11.91
C PHE A 44 15.96 -13.17 -11.05
N PRO A 45 17.11 -13.51 -11.67
CA PRO A 45 18.31 -13.95 -10.93
C PRO A 45 18.95 -12.84 -10.08
N TRP A 46 18.47 -11.61 -10.20
CA TRP A 46 18.91 -10.45 -9.42
C TRP A 46 18.12 -10.26 -8.12
N ILE A 47 17.04 -11.03 -7.89
CA ILE A 47 16.34 -11.09 -6.61
C ILE A 47 17.02 -12.12 -5.73
N ILE A 48 17.43 -11.73 -4.54
CA ILE A 48 17.96 -12.66 -3.53
C ILE A 48 16.78 -13.37 -2.88
N ASP A 49 16.56 -14.64 -3.21
CA ASP A 49 15.48 -15.46 -2.66
C ASP A 49 15.67 -15.80 -1.18
N CYS A 50 14.59 -16.26 -0.53
CA CYS A 50 14.58 -16.62 0.89
C CYS A 50 15.68 -17.62 1.27
N ASP A 51 15.96 -18.62 0.43
CA ASP A 51 16.99 -19.61 0.68
C ASP A 51 18.39 -18.95 0.64
N SER A 52 18.64 -18.11 -0.35
CA SER A 52 19.93 -17.43 -0.61
C SER A 52 20.31 -16.40 0.44
N TRP A 53 19.36 -15.68 1.04
CA TRP A 53 19.66 -14.78 2.17
C TRP A 53 19.61 -15.49 3.52
N GLY A 54 19.17 -16.75 3.57
CA GLY A 54 19.12 -17.57 4.78
C GLY A 54 17.95 -17.21 5.68
N ALA A 55 16.76 -17.11 5.08
CA ALA A 55 15.49 -16.97 5.77
C ALA A 55 15.24 -18.15 6.71
N ARG A 56 14.69 -17.87 7.89
CA ARG A 56 14.17 -18.94 8.74
C ARG A 56 12.83 -19.43 8.17
N PRO A 57 12.45 -20.71 8.41
CA PRO A 57 11.18 -21.23 7.91
C PRO A 57 9.97 -20.42 8.42
N PRO A 58 8.91 -20.27 7.60
CA PRO A 58 7.65 -19.68 8.07
C PRO A 58 7.07 -20.44 9.26
N SER A 59 6.47 -19.73 10.22
CA SER A 59 5.85 -20.34 11.41
C SER A 59 4.50 -20.99 11.11
N SER A 60 3.91 -20.73 9.94
CA SER A 60 2.73 -21.39 9.42
C SER A 60 2.70 -21.36 7.88
N PRO A 61 1.87 -22.20 7.22
CA PRO A 61 1.86 -22.27 5.75
C PRO A 61 1.51 -20.94 5.06
N ILE A 62 2.34 -20.54 4.09
CA ILE A 62 2.08 -19.35 3.27
C ILE A 62 0.98 -19.64 2.25
N GLN A 63 -0.09 -18.84 2.32
CA GLN A 63 -1.25 -18.94 1.46
C GLN A 63 -1.03 -18.18 0.14
N ILE A 64 -1.52 -18.75 -0.95
CA ILE A 64 -1.68 -18.04 -2.23
C ILE A 64 -3.12 -17.52 -2.32
N THR A 65 -3.28 -16.26 -2.70
CA THR A 65 -4.59 -15.64 -2.82
C THR A 65 -5.35 -16.19 -4.02
N GLY A 66 -6.68 -16.33 -3.91
CA GLY A 66 -7.54 -16.56 -5.08
C GLY A 66 -7.92 -15.27 -5.81
N ASN A 67 -7.61 -14.10 -5.22
CA ASN A 67 -7.97 -12.81 -5.77
C ASN A 67 -7.06 -12.42 -6.93
N THR A 68 -7.50 -11.43 -7.71
CA THR A 68 -6.68 -10.79 -8.75
C THR A 68 -5.75 -9.76 -8.10
N THR A 69 -4.45 -9.91 -8.31
CA THR A 69 -3.48 -8.84 -8.02
C THR A 69 -3.78 -7.64 -8.91
N ASN A 70 -3.98 -6.45 -8.33
CA ASN A 70 -4.44 -5.27 -9.07
C ASN A 70 -3.65 -3.99 -8.81
N LYS A 71 -2.66 -4.01 -7.90
CA LYS A 71 -1.85 -2.84 -7.58
C LYS A 71 -0.50 -3.20 -6.95
N ILE A 72 0.41 -2.23 -6.95
CA ILE A 72 1.63 -2.23 -6.14
C ILE A 72 1.46 -1.20 -5.02
N ILE A 73 1.79 -1.56 -3.79
CA ILE A 73 1.85 -0.63 -2.66
C ILE A 73 3.29 -0.52 -2.19
N LEU A 74 3.83 0.70 -2.27
CA LEU A 74 5.18 1.04 -1.86
C LEU A 74 5.19 1.49 -0.39
N HIS A 75 6.19 1.00 0.32
CA HIS A 75 6.42 1.27 1.74
C HIS A 75 7.84 1.79 1.99
N HIS A 76 8.02 2.54 3.07
CA HIS A 76 9.31 2.57 3.76
C HIS A 76 9.28 1.52 4.86
N MET A 77 10.45 1.02 5.25
CA MET A 77 10.54 -0.03 6.27
C MET A 77 10.50 0.50 7.72
N ALA A 78 10.63 1.82 7.91
CA ALA A 78 10.76 2.48 9.21
C ALA A 78 12.00 2.03 10.02
N PHE A 79 13.03 1.56 9.31
CA PHE A 79 14.36 1.29 9.87
C PHE A 79 15.25 2.54 9.74
N PRO A 80 16.34 2.65 10.52
CA PRO A 80 17.29 3.74 10.37
C PRO A 80 17.86 3.84 8.95
N ASN A 81 18.06 5.06 8.47
CA ASN A 81 18.80 5.29 7.23
C ASN A 81 20.29 5.07 7.49
N VAL A 82 20.87 4.00 6.95
CA VAL A 82 22.29 3.68 7.06
C VAL A 82 23.07 4.07 5.80
N THR A 83 24.40 4.09 5.92
CA THR A 83 25.35 4.29 4.82
C THR A 83 26.14 3.03 4.46
N ASP A 84 25.81 1.89 5.08
CA ASP A 84 26.32 0.59 4.65
C ASP A 84 25.43 0.09 3.51
N TYR A 85 25.95 0.22 2.29
CA TYR A 85 25.24 -0.15 1.06
C TYR A 85 25.63 -1.56 0.57
N SER A 86 26.19 -2.40 1.44
CA SER A 86 26.66 -3.74 1.08
C SER A 86 25.52 -4.74 0.92
N ARG A 87 25.82 -5.84 0.21
CA ARG A 87 24.89 -6.97 0.09
C ARG A 87 24.68 -7.64 1.46
N GLU A 88 25.75 -7.72 2.26
CA GLU A 88 25.76 -8.29 3.59
C GLU A 88 24.79 -7.54 4.51
N HIS A 89 24.80 -6.20 4.46
CA HIS A 89 23.84 -5.38 5.19
C HIS A 89 22.41 -5.62 4.72
N ALA A 90 22.17 -5.69 3.41
CA ALA A 90 20.83 -5.97 2.88
C ALA A 90 20.27 -7.33 3.35
N VAL A 91 21.13 -8.36 3.43
CA VAL A 91 20.77 -9.68 3.99
C VAL A 91 20.49 -9.60 5.49
N GLN A 92 21.30 -8.85 6.23
CA GLN A 92 21.07 -8.66 7.67
C GLN A 92 19.76 -7.92 7.94
N LEU A 93 19.46 -6.88 7.15
CA LEU A 93 18.19 -6.15 7.19
C LEU A 93 16.99 -7.09 7.00
N ALA A 94 17.04 -7.99 6.01
CA ALA A 94 15.97 -8.96 5.77
C ALA A 94 15.75 -9.90 6.97
N LYS A 95 16.84 -10.36 7.60
CA LYS A 95 16.78 -11.18 8.83
C LYS A 95 16.18 -10.41 10.00
N ASP A 96 16.59 -9.16 10.20
CA ASP A 96 16.09 -8.31 11.27
C ASP A 96 14.58 -8.04 11.09
N CYS A 97 14.16 -7.74 9.86
CA CYS A 97 12.76 -7.61 9.48
C CYS A 97 11.96 -8.90 9.75
N GLN A 98 12.49 -10.05 9.35
CA GLN A 98 11.83 -11.35 9.58
C GLN A 98 11.68 -11.66 11.07
N ASN A 99 12.73 -11.47 11.86
CA ASN A 99 12.67 -11.67 13.30
C ASN A 99 11.66 -10.74 13.95
N LEU A 100 11.66 -9.44 13.60
CA LEU A 100 10.67 -8.49 14.12
C LEU A 100 9.24 -8.94 13.79
N HIS A 101 8.97 -9.29 12.54
CA HIS A 101 7.63 -9.65 12.10
C HIS A 101 7.13 -10.97 12.71
N MET A 102 8.00 -11.96 12.84
CA MET A 102 7.58 -13.26 13.39
C MET A 102 7.61 -13.31 14.91
N ASP A 103 8.63 -12.75 15.56
CA ASP A 103 8.80 -12.82 17.03
C ASP A 103 7.97 -11.77 17.76
N THR A 104 7.84 -10.57 17.20
CA THR A 104 7.10 -9.47 17.84
C THR A 104 5.67 -9.35 17.31
N ASN A 105 5.45 -9.38 15.99
CA ASN A 105 4.10 -9.23 15.44
C ASN A 105 3.32 -10.54 15.38
N GLY A 106 3.98 -11.70 15.58
CA GLY A 106 3.36 -13.02 15.52
C GLY A 106 2.92 -13.45 14.12
N TRP A 107 3.49 -12.84 13.06
CA TRP A 107 3.15 -13.19 11.69
C TRP A 107 3.81 -14.51 11.28
N ALA A 108 3.26 -15.14 10.23
CA ALA A 108 3.82 -16.37 9.66
C ALA A 108 5.26 -16.20 9.16
N ASP A 109 5.58 -14.99 8.69
CA ASP A 109 6.81 -14.59 8.02
C ASP A 109 6.83 -13.05 7.87
N THR A 110 7.82 -12.48 7.18
CA THR A 110 7.82 -11.05 6.81
C THR A 110 6.52 -10.61 6.13
N GLY A 111 6.09 -9.37 6.38
CA GLY A 111 4.78 -8.89 5.94
C GLY A 111 4.69 -8.55 4.45
N GLN A 112 5.80 -8.20 3.83
CA GLN A 112 5.91 -7.73 2.45
C GLN A 112 6.31 -8.83 1.48
N HIS A 113 6.03 -8.64 0.19
CA HIS A 113 6.47 -9.56 -0.85
C HIS A 113 7.96 -9.40 -1.14
N PHE A 114 8.44 -8.17 -1.21
CA PHE A 114 9.82 -7.85 -1.56
C PHE A 114 10.37 -6.69 -0.73
N THR A 115 11.68 -6.68 -0.53
CA THR A 115 12.43 -5.58 0.08
C THR A 115 13.47 -5.06 -0.90
N VAL A 116 13.63 -3.73 -0.97
CA VAL A 116 14.74 -3.07 -1.68
C VAL A 116 15.61 -2.35 -0.66
N SER A 117 16.88 -2.74 -0.56
CA SER A 117 17.83 -2.11 0.35
C SER A 117 18.30 -0.75 -0.18
N ARG A 118 18.85 0.10 0.71
CA ARG A 118 19.45 1.39 0.33
C ARG A 118 20.62 1.22 -0.65
N GLY A 119 21.26 0.05 -0.66
CA GLY A 119 22.30 -0.30 -1.64
C GLY A 119 21.77 -0.78 -2.99
N GLY A 120 20.46 -0.92 -3.18
CA GLY A 120 19.85 -1.42 -4.42
C GLY A 120 19.77 -2.94 -4.53
N TYR A 121 19.92 -3.68 -3.43
CA TYR A 121 19.69 -5.13 -3.45
C TYR A 121 18.20 -5.42 -3.27
N VAL A 122 17.65 -6.24 -4.16
CA VAL A 122 16.26 -6.70 -4.06
C VAL A 122 16.25 -8.09 -3.42
N LEU A 123 15.42 -8.27 -2.40
CA LEU A 123 15.29 -9.51 -1.66
C LEU A 123 13.83 -9.96 -1.66
N GLU A 124 13.62 -11.27 -1.82
CA GLU A 124 12.34 -11.89 -1.51
C GLU A 124 12.07 -11.71 -0.02
N GLY A 125 10.90 -11.16 0.32
CA GLY A 125 10.44 -11.02 1.69
C GLY A 125 9.71 -12.27 2.13
N ARG A 126 8.39 -12.27 1.94
CA ARG A 126 7.51 -13.37 2.34
C ARG A 126 7.76 -14.56 1.42
N HIS A 127 8.02 -15.73 1.99
CA HIS A 127 8.30 -16.93 1.22
C HIS A 127 7.26 -17.18 0.13
N ARG A 128 7.72 -17.68 -1.02
CA ARG A 128 6.92 -17.94 -2.23
C ARG A 128 6.53 -16.68 -3.00
N SER A 129 6.95 -15.49 -2.59
CA SER A 129 6.70 -14.28 -3.37
C SER A 129 7.43 -14.33 -4.71
N LEU A 130 8.67 -14.81 -4.74
CA LEU A 130 9.42 -14.97 -5.99
C LEU A 130 8.81 -16.06 -6.88
N GLU A 131 8.42 -17.20 -6.29
CA GLU A 131 7.66 -18.27 -6.97
C GLU A 131 6.41 -17.71 -7.67
N THR A 132 5.62 -16.90 -6.95
CA THR A 132 4.39 -16.32 -7.52
C THR A 132 4.64 -15.22 -8.54
N LEU A 133 5.75 -14.49 -8.42
CA LEU A 133 6.16 -13.50 -9.40
C LEU A 133 6.58 -14.18 -10.71
N ASP A 134 7.39 -15.25 -10.66
CA ASP A 134 7.76 -16.07 -11.83
C ASP A 134 6.52 -16.64 -12.55
N ALA A 135 5.48 -16.99 -11.78
CA ALA A 135 4.25 -17.57 -12.34
C ALA A 135 3.28 -16.54 -12.96
N GLY A 136 3.31 -15.26 -12.56
CA GLY A 136 2.47 -14.19 -13.12
C GLY A 136 0.94 -14.36 -12.95
N GLY A 137 0.52 -15.21 -12.01
CA GLY A 137 -0.88 -15.59 -11.80
C GLY A 137 -1.49 -14.99 -10.54
N HIS A 138 -1.19 -15.61 -9.40
CA HIS A 138 -1.70 -15.25 -8.09
C HIS A 138 -0.55 -15.03 -7.12
N GLN A 139 -0.61 -13.95 -6.35
CA GLN A 139 0.39 -13.64 -5.33
C GLN A 139 0.16 -14.40 -4.03
N VAL A 140 1.15 -14.39 -3.14
CA VAL A 140 0.94 -14.78 -1.73
C VAL A 140 0.04 -13.79 -1.01
N VAL A 141 -0.72 -14.28 -0.03
CA VAL A 141 -1.40 -13.41 0.95
C VAL A 141 -0.36 -12.85 1.91
N SER A 142 -0.17 -11.54 1.84
CA SER A 142 0.83 -10.79 2.60
C SER A 142 0.30 -10.31 3.97
N ALA A 143 1.06 -9.47 4.66
CA ALA A 143 0.64 -8.78 5.89
C ALA A 143 0.99 -7.27 5.90
N HIS A 144 1.42 -6.70 4.78
CA HIS A 144 1.93 -5.32 4.72
C HIS A 144 0.84 -4.25 4.78
N CYS A 145 -0.40 -4.54 4.36
CA CYS A 145 -1.48 -3.56 4.26
C CYS A 145 -2.85 -4.25 4.50
N PRO A 146 -3.38 -4.22 5.73
CA PRO A 146 -4.70 -4.77 6.03
C PRO A 146 -5.78 -4.25 5.08
N GLY A 147 -6.62 -5.16 4.59
CA GLY A 147 -7.57 -4.90 3.49
C GLY A 147 -6.99 -5.20 2.11
N GLU A 148 -5.70 -4.98 1.89
CA GLU A 148 -5.05 -5.12 0.57
C GLU A 148 -4.11 -6.33 0.46
N ASN A 149 -3.87 -7.05 1.56
CA ASN A 149 -2.93 -8.18 1.63
C ASN A 149 -3.17 -9.31 0.59
N GLY A 150 -4.41 -9.43 0.08
CA GLY A 150 -4.77 -10.40 -0.95
C GLY A 150 -4.78 -9.83 -2.37
N ASN A 151 -4.67 -8.50 -2.55
CA ASN A 151 -4.90 -7.80 -3.82
C ASN A 151 -3.68 -6.99 -4.31
N ALA A 152 -2.77 -6.62 -3.41
CA ALA A 152 -1.62 -5.77 -3.71
C ALA A 152 -0.28 -6.48 -3.48
N ILE A 153 0.70 -6.21 -4.34
CA ILE A 153 2.11 -6.52 -4.09
C ILE A 153 2.69 -5.41 -3.20
N GLY A 154 3.21 -5.77 -2.03
CA GLY A 154 3.88 -4.86 -1.11
C GLY A 154 5.40 -4.89 -1.29
N ILE A 155 5.98 -3.72 -1.51
CA ILE A 155 7.44 -3.54 -1.64
C ILE A 155 7.92 -2.60 -0.53
N GLU A 156 8.74 -3.13 0.37
CA GLU A 156 9.39 -2.37 1.45
C GLU A 156 10.71 -1.77 0.97
N ASN A 157 10.89 -0.47 1.18
CA ASN A 157 12.11 0.24 0.84
C ASN A 157 12.85 0.58 2.13
N GLU A 158 14.08 0.10 2.26
CA GLU A 158 14.87 0.23 3.48
C GLU A 158 15.02 1.70 3.89
N GLY A 159 14.58 2.02 5.10
CA GLY A 159 14.82 3.33 5.70
C GLY A 159 13.54 3.99 6.21
N THR A 160 13.67 5.27 6.53
CA THR A 160 12.58 6.15 6.98
C THR A 160 12.65 7.45 6.18
N TYR A 161 11.62 7.71 5.38
CA TYR A 161 11.65 8.76 4.36
C TYR A 161 10.63 9.88 4.60
N ILE A 162 10.65 10.43 5.81
CA ILE A 162 9.85 11.63 6.16
C ILE A 162 10.58 12.91 5.69
N THR A 163 11.87 13.03 6.01
CA THR A 163 12.68 14.23 5.77
C THR A 163 13.84 14.00 4.80
N GLU A 164 14.03 12.76 4.34
CA GLU A 164 15.08 12.34 3.41
C GLU A 164 14.42 11.51 2.30
N THR A 165 14.97 11.52 1.09
CA THR A 165 14.53 10.66 -0.02
C THR A 165 15.36 9.38 -0.08
N PRO A 166 14.84 8.28 -0.67
CA PRO A 166 15.65 7.11 -0.94
C PRO A 166 16.87 7.41 -1.82
N PRO A 167 17.99 6.69 -1.64
CA PRO A 167 19.14 6.82 -2.52
C PRO A 167 18.83 6.30 -3.93
N GLU A 168 19.52 6.82 -4.94
CA GLU A 168 19.23 6.48 -6.35
C GLU A 168 19.37 4.98 -6.64
N ALA A 169 20.36 4.29 -6.04
CA ALA A 169 20.52 2.84 -6.22
C ALA A 169 19.29 2.04 -5.78
N LEU A 170 18.62 2.47 -4.70
CA LEU A 170 17.35 1.89 -4.27
C LEU A 170 16.24 2.23 -5.27
N LEU A 171 16.13 3.49 -5.72
CA LEU A 171 15.11 3.90 -6.69
C LEU A 171 15.24 3.17 -8.04
N ASP A 172 16.46 2.99 -8.53
CA ASP A 172 16.76 2.22 -9.74
C ASP A 172 16.24 0.78 -9.64
N SER A 173 16.57 0.12 -8.54
CA SER A 173 16.20 -1.28 -8.30
C SER A 173 14.69 -1.43 -8.03
N LEU A 174 14.09 -0.45 -7.36
CA LEU A 174 12.65 -0.37 -7.17
C LEU A 174 11.91 -0.22 -8.50
N VAL A 175 12.40 0.61 -9.42
CA VAL A 175 11.81 0.75 -10.76
C VAL A 175 11.92 -0.57 -11.52
N GLN A 176 13.10 -1.21 -11.50
CA GLN A 176 13.29 -2.53 -12.13
C GLN A 176 12.29 -3.56 -11.58
N LEU A 177 12.13 -3.61 -10.25
CA LEU A 177 11.18 -4.52 -9.61
C LEU A 177 9.72 -4.19 -9.97
N CYS A 178 9.32 -2.92 -9.93
CA CYS A 178 7.99 -2.49 -10.34
C CYS A 178 7.67 -2.90 -11.78
N VAL A 179 8.65 -2.78 -12.71
CA VAL A 179 8.51 -3.21 -14.10
C VAL A 179 8.29 -4.72 -14.20
N ALA A 180 9.07 -5.51 -13.46
CA ALA A 180 8.91 -6.98 -13.42
C ALA A 180 7.51 -7.37 -12.91
N VAL A 181 7.09 -6.78 -11.80
CA VAL A 181 5.74 -7.00 -11.22
C VAL A 181 4.64 -6.58 -12.18
N CYS A 182 4.78 -5.43 -12.86
CA CYS A 182 3.80 -4.97 -13.85
C CYS A 182 3.67 -5.95 -15.02
N ARG A 183 4.78 -6.45 -15.56
CA ARG A 183 4.76 -7.43 -16.67
C ARG A 183 4.10 -8.74 -16.24
N GLN A 184 4.46 -9.26 -15.07
CA GLN A 184 3.98 -10.56 -14.61
C GLN A 184 2.51 -10.55 -14.21
N PHE A 185 2.07 -9.53 -13.47
CA PHE A 185 0.69 -9.42 -13.00
C PHE A 185 -0.23 -8.60 -13.92
N ARG A 186 0.27 -8.16 -15.08
CA ARG A 186 -0.47 -7.33 -16.05
C ARG A 186 -0.97 -6.01 -15.42
N LEU A 187 -0.13 -5.41 -14.59
CA LEU A 187 -0.36 -4.08 -13.99
C LEU A 187 0.30 -2.99 -14.85
N ASN A 188 0.00 -1.74 -14.52
CA ASN A 188 0.56 -0.59 -15.21
C ASN A 188 1.24 0.36 -14.23
N ALA A 189 2.00 1.32 -14.78
CA ALA A 189 2.63 2.38 -14.00
C ALA A 189 1.64 3.21 -13.16
N TRP A 190 0.38 3.34 -13.58
CA TRP A 190 -0.66 4.04 -12.83
C TRP A 190 -1.28 3.23 -11.69
N ASP A 191 -0.94 1.94 -11.56
CA ASP A 191 -1.43 1.04 -10.49
C ASP A 191 -0.44 0.96 -9.30
N ILE A 192 0.50 1.90 -9.22
CA ILE A 192 1.49 2.02 -8.13
C ILE A 192 1.02 3.08 -7.13
N PHE A 193 0.87 2.70 -5.87
CA PHE A 193 0.34 3.53 -4.78
C PHE A 193 1.23 3.48 -3.53
N GLY A 194 0.92 4.31 -2.54
CA GLY A 194 1.63 4.35 -1.26
C GLY A 194 0.81 3.72 -0.15
N HIS A 195 1.48 3.28 0.92
CA HIS A 195 0.78 2.63 2.03
C HIS A 195 -0.31 3.51 2.65
N TRP A 196 -0.06 4.80 2.86
CA TRP A 196 -1.08 5.68 3.43
C TRP A 196 -2.32 5.88 2.54
N ASP A 197 -2.30 5.45 1.27
CA ASP A 197 -3.49 5.60 0.43
C ASP A 197 -4.57 4.61 0.92
N PHE A 198 -4.14 3.54 1.60
CA PHE A 198 -4.96 2.43 2.08
C PHE A 198 -4.86 2.13 3.58
N ARG A 199 -3.89 2.68 4.33
CA ARG A 199 -3.84 2.61 5.81
C ARG A 199 -3.64 3.98 6.49
N ILE A 200 -4.06 4.10 7.74
CA ILE A 200 -3.66 5.19 8.63
C ILE A 200 -2.22 4.95 9.07
N THR A 201 -1.27 5.58 8.38
CA THR A 201 0.18 5.49 8.64
C THR A 201 0.91 6.68 8.02
N ASP A 202 2.14 6.96 8.48
CA ASP A 202 3.04 7.91 7.81
C ASP A 202 3.83 7.26 6.68
N CYS A 203 3.84 5.92 6.58
CA CYS A 203 4.45 5.17 5.49
C CYS A 203 3.75 5.49 4.14
N PRO A 204 4.49 5.71 3.04
CA PRO A 204 5.93 5.50 2.81
C PRO A 204 6.82 6.68 3.21
N GLY A 205 6.26 7.68 3.86
CA GLY A 205 6.92 8.92 4.23
C GLY A 205 6.81 9.95 3.12
N ILE A 206 6.56 11.20 3.50
CA ILE A 206 6.23 12.26 2.54
C ILE A 206 7.36 12.55 1.55
N ALA A 207 8.62 12.51 1.97
CA ALA A 207 9.73 12.75 1.06
C ALA A 207 9.85 11.66 -0.01
N PHE A 208 9.61 10.38 0.34
CA PHE A 208 9.55 9.31 -0.66
C PHE A 208 8.27 9.35 -1.49
N TYR A 209 7.11 9.63 -0.88
CA TYR A 209 5.84 9.74 -1.59
C TYR A 209 5.90 10.80 -2.71
N ALA A 210 6.58 11.92 -2.48
CA ALA A 210 6.78 12.96 -3.48
C ALA A 210 7.56 12.50 -4.73
N GLN A 211 8.28 11.36 -4.67
CA GLN A 211 8.99 10.77 -5.81
C GLN A 211 8.08 9.92 -6.71
N PHE A 212 6.84 9.64 -6.31
CA PHE A 212 5.99 8.67 -7.01
C PHE A 212 5.66 9.07 -8.45
N PRO A 213 5.38 10.35 -8.79
CA PRO A 213 5.24 10.74 -10.20
C PRO A 213 6.46 10.36 -11.03
N THR A 214 7.68 10.61 -10.54
CA THR A 214 8.93 10.22 -11.22
C THR A 214 9.06 8.71 -11.36
N ILE A 215 8.80 7.95 -10.30
CA ILE A 215 8.87 6.48 -10.32
C ILE A 215 7.89 5.90 -11.33
N ARG A 216 6.63 6.37 -11.32
CA ARG A 216 5.59 5.92 -12.25
C ARG A 216 6.00 6.23 -13.70
N THR A 217 6.55 7.42 -13.98
CA THR A 217 7.04 7.77 -15.32
C THR A 217 8.22 6.89 -15.78
N ARG A 218 9.17 6.59 -14.88
CA ARG A 218 10.27 5.66 -15.16
C ARG A 218 9.76 4.25 -15.47
N VAL A 219 8.81 3.74 -14.68
CA VAL A 219 8.19 2.43 -14.93
C VAL A 219 7.45 2.41 -16.26
N LEU A 220 6.69 3.46 -16.60
CA LEU A 220 5.96 3.56 -17.87
C LEU A 220 6.94 3.49 -19.06
N HIS A 221 8.04 4.24 -18.98
CA HIS A 221 9.09 4.25 -19.99
C HIS A 221 9.69 2.85 -20.21
N GLU A 222 10.07 2.17 -19.13
CA GLU A 222 10.66 0.81 -19.19
C GLU A 222 9.65 -0.27 -19.62
N LEU A 223 8.36 -0.06 -19.39
CA LEU A 223 7.30 -0.91 -19.95
C LEU A 223 7.12 -0.70 -21.46
N GLY A 224 7.65 0.39 -22.04
CA GLY A 224 7.44 0.74 -23.45
C GLY A 224 6.00 1.11 -23.78
N VAL A 225 5.22 1.51 -22.77
CA VAL A 225 3.80 1.86 -22.91
C VAL A 225 3.67 3.36 -23.19
N PRO A 226 2.96 3.79 -24.24
CA PRO A 226 2.78 5.21 -24.52
C PRO A 226 1.90 5.86 -23.45
N SER A 227 2.17 7.12 -23.10
CA SER A 227 1.37 7.88 -22.13
C SER A 227 -0.11 8.02 -22.52
N SER A 228 -0.42 7.94 -23.81
CA SER A 228 -1.80 7.93 -24.32
C SER A 228 -2.61 6.69 -23.91
N ALA A 229 -1.96 5.60 -23.49
CA ALA A 229 -2.63 4.41 -22.96
C ALA A 229 -3.09 4.59 -21.51
N ALA A 230 -2.53 5.56 -20.77
CA ALA A 230 -2.96 5.82 -19.40
C ALA A 230 -4.42 6.29 -19.37
N PRO A 231 -5.23 5.86 -18.39
CA PRO A 231 -6.57 6.41 -18.19
C PRO A 231 -6.46 7.90 -17.85
N GLU A 232 -7.53 8.65 -18.09
CA GLU A 232 -7.57 10.08 -17.73
C GLU A 232 -7.28 10.27 -16.23
N ARG A 233 -7.92 9.44 -15.39
CA ARG A 233 -7.69 9.35 -13.95
C ARG A 233 -7.72 7.89 -13.50
N ARG A 234 -6.77 7.51 -12.65
CA ARG A 234 -6.74 6.28 -11.86
C ARG A 234 -6.80 6.65 -10.38
N TRP A 235 -8.01 6.61 -9.82
CA TRP A 235 -8.26 6.90 -8.41
C TRP A 235 -7.79 5.74 -7.51
N PRO A 236 -7.46 5.95 -6.23
CA PRO A 236 -7.31 4.86 -5.28
C PRO A 236 -8.68 4.22 -4.96
N ASP A 237 -8.75 2.89 -5.04
CA ASP A 237 -9.96 2.14 -4.69
C ASP A 237 -10.02 1.95 -3.16
N ILE A 238 -10.73 2.84 -2.46
CA ILE A 238 -11.03 2.66 -1.04
C ILE A 238 -12.34 1.87 -0.87
N TRP A 239 -12.39 1.00 0.14
CA TRP A 239 -13.49 0.07 0.36
C TRP A 239 -13.56 -0.36 1.82
N ARG A 240 -14.58 -1.13 2.21
CA ARG A 240 -14.92 -1.42 3.63
C ARG A 240 -13.85 -2.08 4.52
N PHE A 241 -12.70 -2.49 3.97
CA PHE A 241 -11.58 -3.06 4.73
C PHE A 241 -10.33 -2.17 4.74
N VAL A 242 -10.44 -0.97 4.18
CA VAL A 242 -9.39 0.05 4.12
C VAL A 242 -9.75 1.16 5.11
N ASP A 243 -8.80 1.59 5.93
CA ASP A 243 -8.93 2.77 6.78
C ASP A 243 -7.77 3.69 6.42
N SER A 244 -8.02 4.88 5.88
CA SER A 244 -6.94 5.74 5.40
C SER A 244 -7.31 7.23 5.42
N PRO A 245 -6.33 8.12 5.31
CA PRO A 245 -6.55 9.54 5.01
C PRO A 245 -7.42 9.76 3.77
N VAL A 246 -7.35 8.87 2.78
CA VAL A 246 -8.21 8.93 1.58
C VAL A 246 -9.67 8.62 1.92
N VAL A 247 -9.91 7.67 2.84
CA VAL A 247 -11.25 7.43 3.40
C VAL A 247 -11.78 8.68 4.10
N GLN A 248 -10.92 9.39 4.84
CA GLN A 248 -11.31 10.63 5.52
C GLN A 248 -11.76 11.72 4.53
N VAL A 249 -11.10 11.83 3.37
CA VAL A 249 -11.56 12.71 2.27
C VAL A 249 -12.94 12.29 1.78
N GLY A 250 -13.15 11.00 1.50
CA GLY A 250 -14.46 10.48 1.10
C GLY A 250 -15.56 10.80 2.11
N GLN A 251 -15.27 10.69 3.41
CA GLN A 251 -16.20 11.05 4.49
C GLN A 251 -16.56 12.54 4.50
N TYR A 252 -15.58 13.44 4.35
CA TYR A 252 -15.86 14.88 4.25
C TYR A 252 -16.75 15.22 3.04
N LEU A 253 -16.50 14.57 1.90
CA LEU A 253 -17.25 14.84 0.69
C LEU A 253 -18.67 14.27 0.75
N LEU A 254 -18.86 13.09 1.35
CA LEU A 254 -20.18 12.52 1.60
C LEU A 254 -20.97 13.36 2.63
N ASP A 255 -20.32 13.85 3.68
CA ASP A 255 -20.96 14.76 4.64
C ASP A 255 -21.40 16.07 3.98
N ASN A 256 -20.56 16.63 3.11
CA ASN A 256 -20.95 17.75 2.26
C ASN A 256 -22.16 17.44 1.34
N ALA A 257 -22.29 16.19 0.88
CA ALA A 257 -23.43 15.73 0.08
C ALA A 257 -24.69 15.43 0.92
N GLY A 258 -24.64 15.62 2.24
CA GLY A 258 -25.78 15.48 3.15
C GLY A 258 -25.79 14.19 3.97
N TYR A 259 -24.74 13.37 3.90
CA TYR A 259 -24.60 12.14 4.68
C TYR A 259 -23.83 12.41 5.97
N ALA A 260 -24.54 12.56 7.09
CA ALA A 260 -23.92 12.84 8.38
C ALA A 260 -22.91 11.74 8.80
N LEU A 261 -21.62 11.98 8.52
CA LEU A 261 -20.51 11.06 8.76
C LEU A 261 -19.44 11.78 9.59
N THR A 262 -18.74 11.02 10.43
CA THR A 262 -17.56 11.54 11.13
C THR A 262 -16.32 11.26 10.30
N ALA A 263 -15.61 12.31 9.89
CA ALA A 263 -14.36 12.21 9.14
C ALA A 263 -13.20 11.72 10.04
N ASN A 264 -13.10 10.40 10.25
CA ASN A 264 -12.09 9.75 11.08
C ASN A 264 -11.15 8.81 10.32
N GLY A 265 -11.35 8.65 9.00
CA GLY A 265 -10.55 7.78 8.15
C GLY A 265 -10.83 6.29 8.28
N VAL A 266 -11.85 5.88 9.05
CA VAL A 266 -12.26 4.49 9.21
C VAL A 266 -13.46 4.20 8.30
N PHE A 267 -13.38 3.16 7.46
CA PHE A 267 -14.48 2.82 6.56
C PHE A 267 -15.53 1.99 7.31
N GLY A 268 -16.36 2.70 8.07
CA GLY A 268 -17.41 2.13 8.92
C GLY A 268 -18.65 1.65 8.17
N ARG A 269 -19.57 1.01 8.92
CA ARG A 269 -20.87 0.56 8.39
C ARG A 269 -21.76 1.72 7.95
N ASP A 270 -21.67 2.85 8.64
CA ASP A 270 -22.34 4.11 8.31
C ASP A 270 -21.87 4.66 6.96
N MET A 271 -20.55 4.71 6.73
CA MET A 271 -19.99 5.13 5.44
C MET A 271 -20.40 4.17 4.31
N ASN A 272 -20.41 2.85 4.57
CA ASN A 272 -20.87 1.88 3.59
C ASN A 272 -22.33 2.12 3.17
N ALA A 273 -23.23 2.36 4.13
CA ALA A 273 -24.63 2.68 3.84
C ALA A 273 -24.78 4.01 3.08
N ALA A 274 -24.05 5.05 3.49
CA ALA A 274 -24.04 6.35 2.81
C ALA A 274 -23.55 6.24 1.37
N LEU A 275 -22.47 5.49 1.14
CA LEU A 275 -21.91 5.27 -0.19
C LEU A 275 -22.90 4.53 -1.11
N ALA A 276 -23.51 3.46 -0.62
CA ALA A 276 -24.47 2.69 -1.40
C ALA A 276 -25.71 3.52 -1.80
N ASP A 277 -26.21 4.36 -0.88
CA ASP A 277 -27.30 5.29 -1.17
C ASP A 277 -26.89 6.39 -2.17
N PHE A 278 -25.70 6.98 -1.99
CA PHE A 278 -25.15 7.97 -2.91
C PHE A 278 -25.02 7.39 -4.32
N GLN A 279 -24.40 6.21 -4.45
CA GLN A 279 -24.24 5.51 -5.73
C GLN A 279 -25.61 5.25 -6.39
N THR A 280 -26.56 4.71 -5.63
CA THR A 280 -27.92 4.44 -6.13
C THR A 280 -28.60 5.71 -6.64
N THR A 281 -28.53 6.81 -5.87
CA THR A 281 -29.16 8.09 -6.22
C THR A 281 -28.53 8.74 -7.46
N HIS A 282 -27.26 8.47 -7.73
CA HIS A 282 -26.54 8.97 -8.91
C HIS A 282 -26.50 7.98 -10.09
N GLY A 283 -27.22 6.85 -9.99
CA GLY A 283 -27.27 5.84 -11.05
C GLY A 283 -25.97 5.07 -11.24
N ILE A 284 -25.10 5.05 -10.22
CA ILE A 284 -23.84 4.31 -10.18
C ILE A 284 -24.13 2.90 -9.63
N PRO A 285 -23.68 1.82 -10.28
CA PRO A 285 -23.86 0.47 -9.76
C PRO A 285 -23.19 0.29 -8.38
N VAL A 286 -23.97 -0.16 -7.39
CA VAL A 286 -23.43 -0.51 -6.08
C VAL A 286 -22.66 -1.82 -6.17
N THR A 287 -21.36 -1.78 -5.90
CA THR A 287 -20.52 -2.97 -5.91
C THR A 287 -20.71 -3.80 -4.62
N PRO A 288 -20.64 -5.15 -4.67
CA PRO A 288 -20.77 -5.99 -3.48
C PRO A 288 -19.76 -5.67 -2.38
N ASP A 289 -18.61 -5.09 -2.74
CA ASP A 289 -17.52 -4.75 -1.82
C ASP A 289 -17.55 -3.30 -1.31
N ALA A 290 -18.58 -2.54 -1.71
CA ALA A 290 -18.77 -1.13 -1.33
C ALA A 290 -17.54 -0.27 -1.68
N THR A 291 -17.06 -0.45 -2.90
CA THR A 291 -15.89 0.25 -3.41
C THR A 291 -16.26 1.65 -3.86
N PHE A 292 -15.41 2.59 -3.47
CA PHE A 292 -15.40 3.95 -3.98
C PHE A 292 -14.65 3.98 -5.31
N ASP A 293 -15.38 3.64 -6.38
CA ASP A 293 -14.83 3.53 -7.72
C ASP A 293 -14.66 4.90 -8.41
N THR A 294 -14.12 4.90 -9.63
CA THR A 294 -13.93 6.12 -10.43
C THR A 294 -15.24 6.90 -10.61
N ALA A 295 -16.36 6.23 -10.91
CA ALA A 295 -17.64 6.91 -11.11
C ALA A 295 -18.11 7.61 -9.84
N THR A 296 -17.90 6.98 -8.68
CA THR A 296 -18.21 7.55 -7.37
C THR A 296 -17.36 8.78 -7.08
N TRP A 297 -16.03 8.68 -7.25
CA TRP A 297 -15.13 9.81 -7.05
C TRP A 297 -15.50 10.99 -7.94
N GLU A 298 -15.76 10.75 -9.22
CA GLU A 298 -16.06 11.79 -10.19
C GLU A 298 -17.43 12.44 -9.99
N ALA A 299 -18.41 11.69 -9.46
CA ALA A 299 -19.71 12.24 -9.09
C ALA A 299 -19.65 13.04 -7.79
N LEU A 300 -18.80 12.66 -6.84
CA LEU A 300 -18.77 13.27 -5.51
C LEU A 300 -17.83 14.47 -5.40
N ALA A 301 -16.69 14.47 -6.09
CA ALA A 301 -15.66 15.50 -5.92
C ALA A 301 -16.06 16.82 -6.62
N PRO A 302 -16.35 17.91 -5.87
CA PRO A 302 -16.80 19.16 -6.46
C PRO A 302 -15.61 19.99 -6.99
N PRO A 303 -15.78 20.80 -8.04
CA PRO A 303 -14.75 21.75 -8.42
C PRO A 303 -14.56 22.81 -7.32
N LEU A 304 -13.31 23.17 -7.03
CA LEU A 304 -12.98 24.24 -6.08
C LEU A 304 -12.20 25.36 -6.75
N ASP A 305 -12.48 26.60 -6.36
CA ASP A 305 -11.67 27.77 -6.70
C ASP A 305 -11.43 28.63 -5.45
N LYS A 306 -10.79 29.79 -5.63
CA LYS A 306 -10.44 30.73 -4.55
C LYS A 306 -11.63 31.27 -3.73
N HIS A 307 -12.87 30.99 -4.15
CA HIS A 307 -14.09 31.36 -3.45
C HIS A 307 -14.80 30.17 -2.79
N ALA A 308 -14.27 28.95 -2.97
CA ALA A 308 -14.81 27.76 -2.33
C ALA A 308 -14.60 27.79 -0.81
N THR A 309 -15.55 27.21 -0.09
CA THR A 309 -15.51 27.08 1.37
C THR A 309 -16.12 25.74 1.83
N GLY A 310 -16.07 25.47 3.13
CA GLY A 310 -16.73 24.33 3.77
C GLY A 310 -15.93 23.02 3.73
N LEU A 311 -16.64 21.92 3.98
CA LEU A 311 -16.04 20.59 4.13
C LEU A 311 -15.18 20.13 2.94
N PRO A 312 -15.52 20.42 1.66
CA PRO A 312 -14.64 20.07 0.54
C PRO A 312 -13.27 20.78 0.63
N VAL A 313 -13.24 22.04 1.07
CA VAL A 313 -11.98 22.76 1.27
C VAL A 313 -11.23 22.21 2.48
N THR A 314 -11.93 21.89 3.58
CA THR A 314 -11.33 21.21 4.73
C THR A 314 -10.69 19.87 4.33
N ALA A 315 -11.35 19.08 3.48
CA ALA A 315 -10.84 17.80 2.98
C ALA A 315 -9.56 17.98 2.13
N LEU A 316 -9.57 18.96 1.23
CA LEU A 316 -8.41 19.34 0.43
C LEU A 316 -7.25 19.74 1.34
N GLN A 317 -7.49 20.66 2.27
CA GLN A 317 -6.47 21.18 3.19
C GLN A 317 -5.89 20.07 4.08
N PHE A 318 -6.75 19.16 4.58
CA PHE A 318 -6.32 17.99 5.34
C PHE A 318 -5.29 17.16 4.56
N MET A 319 -5.55 16.86 3.28
CA MET A 319 -4.60 16.11 2.46
C MET A 319 -3.35 16.93 2.10
N LEU A 320 -3.48 18.24 1.86
CA LEU A 320 -2.32 19.10 1.57
C LEU A 320 -1.38 19.17 2.79
N VAL A 321 -1.91 19.30 4.01
CA VAL A 321 -1.11 19.25 5.24
C VAL A 321 -0.36 17.92 5.33
N ARG A 322 -1.04 16.79 5.10
CA ARG A 322 -0.39 15.46 5.06
C ARG A 322 0.68 15.37 3.98
N LYS A 323 0.48 16.05 2.86
CA LYS A 323 1.44 16.14 1.76
C LYS A 323 2.60 17.12 2.02
N GLY A 324 2.76 17.60 3.24
CA GLY A 324 3.90 18.41 3.67
C GLY A 324 3.76 19.91 3.39
N TYR A 325 2.58 20.38 2.98
CA TYR A 325 2.32 21.82 2.81
C TYR A 325 2.03 22.47 4.17
N ALA A 326 3.08 22.67 4.97
CA ALA A 326 2.98 23.10 6.37
C ALA A 326 2.34 24.49 6.60
N GLU A 327 2.27 25.34 5.57
CA GLU A 327 1.58 26.64 5.64
C GLU A 327 0.05 26.52 5.54
N VAL A 328 -0.46 25.36 5.11
CA VAL A 328 -1.90 25.12 4.98
C VAL A 328 -2.49 24.80 6.35
N THR A 329 -3.66 25.39 6.64
CA THR A 329 -4.47 25.06 7.82
C THR A 329 -5.83 24.58 7.35
N ALA A 330 -6.40 23.57 8.02
CA ALA A 330 -7.74 23.06 7.72
C ALA A 330 -8.84 24.01 8.23
N SER A 331 -8.91 25.22 7.65
CA SER A 331 -9.84 26.28 8.00
C SER A 331 -11.21 26.12 7.35
N GLY A 332 -11.29 25.36 6.26
CA GLY A 332 -12.48 25.32 5.39
C GLY A 332 -12.62 26.54 4.48
N GLU A 333 -11.64 27.44 4.43
CA GLU A 333 -11.61 28.61 3.54
C GLU A 333 -10.48 28.44 2.53
N PHE A 334 -10.75 28.63 1.23
CA PHE A 334 -9.74 28.46 0.18
C PHE A 334 -8.78 29.67 0.13
N ASP A 335 -7.89 29.72 1.11
CA ASP A 335 -6.97 30.82 1.33
C ASP A 335 -5.72 30.78 0.43
N HIS A 336 -4.86 31.80 0.59
CA HIS A 336 -3.67 31.93 -0.23
C HIS A 336 -2.67 30.76 -0.05
N PRO A 337 -2.36 30.28 1.17
CA PRO A 337 -1.56 29.07 1.37
C PRO A 337 -2.16 27.84 0.67
N THR A 338 -3.48 27.63 0.76
CA THR A 338 -4.17 26.52 0.09
C THR A 338 -3.99 26.60 -1.43
N MET A 339 -4.22 27.77 -2.02
CA MET A 339 -4.02 27.98 -3.46
C MET A 339 -2.58 27.70 -3.90
N LYS A 340 -1.57 28.17 -3.16
CA LYS A 340 -0.16 27.89 -3.46
C LYS A 340 0.15 26.39 -3.41
N ALA A 341 -0.33 25.71 -2.38
CA ALA A 341 -0.16 24.27 -2.22
C ALA A 341 -0.79 23.48 -3.36
N VAL A 342 -2.00 23.87 -3.81
CA VAL A 342 -2.66 23.30 -4.99
C VAL A 342 -1.81 23.51 -6.25
N GLN A 343 -1.28 24.70 -6.48
CA GLN A 343 -0.41 24.97 -7.64
C GLN A 343 0.86 24.11 -7.63
N SER A 344 1.48 23.94 -6.46
CA SER A 344 2.64 23.06 -6.29
C SER A 344 2.29 21.59 -6.56
N MET A 345 1.15 21.11 -6.05
CA MET A 345 0.65 19.76 -6.34
C MET A 345 0.40 19.55 -7.84
N GLN A 346 -0.26 20.52 -8.49
CA GLN A 346 -0.51 20.47 -9.93
C GLN A 346 0.80 20.41 -10.71
N HIS A 347 1.78 21.26 -10.35
CA HIS A 347 3.08 21.24 -10.99
C HIS A 347 3.78 19.88 -10.85
N LEU A 348 3.76 19.27 -9.66
CA LEU A 348 4.37 17.98 -9.37
C LEU A 348 3.74 16.84 -10.19
N HIS A 349 2.42 16.89 -10.42
CA HIS A 349 1.66 15.83 -11.09
C HIS A 349 1.42 16.08 -12.59
N GLY A 350 2.18 16.95 -13.24
CA GLY A 350 2.00 17.15 -14.69
C GLY A 350 0.93 18.17 -15.07
N LEU A 351 0.05 18.55 -14.15
CA LEU A 351 -1.13 19.39 -14.39
C LEU A 351 -0.77 20.87 -14.59
N THR A 352 -1.72 21.62 -15.15
CA THR A 352 -1.62 23.08 -15.26
C THR A 352 -1.74 23.72 -13.86
N PRO A 353 -0.73 24.45 -13.36
CA PRO A 353 -0.72 25.00 -12.00
C PRO A 353 -1.58 26.27 -11.88
N ASN A 354 -2.89 26.14 -12.08
CA ASN A 354 -3.85 27.26 -12.10
C ASN A 354 -4.48 27.56 -10.73
N GLY A 355 -4.26 26.72 -9.71
CA GLY A 355 -4.79 26.90 -8.36
C GLY A 355 -6.28 26.58 -8.19
N LYS A 356 -6.94 26.09 -9.25
CA LYS A 356 -8.30 25.54 -9.19
C LYS A 356 -8.23 24.02 -9.00
N VAL A 357 -9.19 23.44 -8.29
CA VAL A 357 -9.24 21.99 -8.08
C VAL A 357 -10.34 21.40 -8.95
N ASP A 358 -9.94 20.77 -10.05
CA ASP A 358 -10.80 19.93 -10.88
C ASP A 358 -10.66 18.45 -10.49
N LEU A 359 -11.33 17.55 -11.23
CA LEU A 359 -11.27 16.11 -10.97
C LEU A 359 -9.84 15.55 -11.04
N SER A 360 -9.01 16.04 -11.97
CA SER A 360 -7.62 15.60 -12.09
C SER A 360 -6.78 16.06 -10.89
N THR A 361 -7.02 17.28 -10.42
CA THR A 361 -6.38 17.81 -9.21
C THR A 361 -6.84 17.03 -7.97
N TRP A 362 -8.13 16.72 -7.84
CA TRP A 362 -8.65 15.86 -6.77
C TRP A 362 -8.01 14.48 -6.78
N CYS A 363 -7.96 13.83 -7.96
CA CYS A 363 -7.33 12.52 -8.13
C CYS A 363 -5.88 12.51 -7.65
N ALA A 364 -5.09 13.51 -8.05
CA ALA A 364 -3.71 13.65 -7.59
C ALA A 364 -3.61 13.92 -6.07
N VAL A 365 -4.50 14.75 -5.52
CA VAL A 365 -4.57 15.05 -4.08
C VAL A 365 -4.85 13.81 -3.24
N VAL A 366 -5.74 12.92 -3.68
CA VAL A 366 -6.03 11.68 -2.94
C VAL A 366 -5.08 10.53 -3.23
N GLY A 367 -4.02 10.78 -4.02
CA GLY A 367 -2.94 9.81 -4.28
C GLY A 367 -3.07 8.99 -5.56
N GLY A 368 -4.13 9.25 -6.33
CA GLY A 368 -4.32 8.70 -7.66
C GLY A 368 -3.29 9.18 -8.68
N THR A 369 -3.50 8.75 -9.91
CA THR A 369 -2.66 9.08 -11.06
C THR A 369 -3.50 9.72 -12.16
N VAL A 370 -2.93 10.70 -12.86
CA VAL A 370 -3.56 11.42 -13.98
C VAL A 370 -2.71 11.23 -15.24
N ARG A 371 -3.34 11.15 -16.42
CA ARG A 371 -2.63 10.93 -17.69
C ARG A 371 -1.52 11.96 -17.91
N GLU A 372 -1.79 13.22 -17.60
CA GLU A 372 -0.90 14.36 -17.77
C GLU A 372 0.42 14.21 -17.03
N ALA A 373 0.45 13.43 -15.94
CA ALA A 373 1.67 13.13 -15.19
C ALA A 373 2.72 12.37 -16.03
N PHE A 374 2.28 11.68 -17.09
CA PHE A 374 3.12 10.87 -17.96
C PHE A 374 3.52 11.55 -19.27
N CYS A 375 3.05 12.78 -19.52
CA CYS A 375 3.24 13.47 -20.79
C CYS A 375 4.44 14.43 -20.80
N ARG A 376 5.30 14.39 -19.77
CA ARG A 376 6.43 15.31 -19.59
C ARG A 376 7.76 14.71 -19.97
#